data_AF-A0A930WNL2-F1
#
_entry.id   AF-A0A930WNL2-F1
#
_cell.length_a   1.000
_cell.length_b   1.000
_cell.length_c   1.000
_cell.angle_alpha   90.00
_cell.angle_beta   90.00
_cell.angle_gamma   90.00
#
_symmetry.space_group_name_H-M   'P 1'
#
loop_
_entity.id
_entity.type
_entity.pdbx_description
1 polymer ?
#
loop_
_entity_poly.entity_id
_entity_poly.type
_entity_poly.pdbx_seq_one_letter_code
_entity_poly.pdbx_strand_id
1 'polypeptide(L)'
;SKMLGLAIDGITSLSIKPIRIITAIGVLTSFFSFALIIWVLWAKFSNNSVAGWASTYAIVSLLGGVQLISLGVIGEYIGKIYLEAKERPRYIIGERTYDENE
;
A
#
# COMPACT_ATOMS: atom_id res chain seq x y z
N SER A 1 25.59 6.89 7.35
CA SER A 1 24.36 7.32 6.65
C SER A 1 24.37 7.00 5.15
N LYS A 2 25.46 7.25 4.39
CA LYS A 2 25.53 6.98 2.93
C LYS A 2 25.14 5.56 2.49
N MET A 3 25.57 4.51 3.19
CA MET A 3 25.23 3.13 2.83
C MET A 3 23.76 2.76 3.07
N LEU A 4 23.10 3.38 4.06
CA LEU A 4 21.67 3.18 4.30
C LEU A 4 20.83 3.81 3.18
N GLY A 5 21.21 4.99 2.69
CA GLY A 5 20.58 5.62 1.54
C GLY A 5 20.66 4.75 0.29
N LEU A 6 21.86 4.22 -0.02
CA LEU A 6 22.07 3.29 -1.14
C LEU A 6 21.22 2.02 -1.03
N ALA A 7 21.05 1.47 0.18
CA ALA A 7 20.21 0.29 0.38
C ALA A 7 18.72 0.60 0.16
N ILE A 8 18.25 1.76 0.64
CA ILE A 8 16.87 2.23 0.44
C ILE A 8 16.60 2.48 -1.05
N ASP A 9 17.50 3.20 -1.73
CA ASP A 9 17.41 3.47 -3.17
C ASP A 9 17.46 2.18 -4.00
N GLY A 10 18.23 1.19 -3.56
CA GLY A 10 18.25 -0.14 -4.15
C GLY A 10 16.90 -0.85 -4.02
N ILE A 11 16.28 -0.85 -2.83
CA ILE A 11 14.99 -1.51 -2.58
C ILE A 11 13.87 -0.82 -3.36
N THR A 12 13.80 0.51 -3.35
CA THR A 12 12.75 1.28 -4.03
C THR A 12 12.92 1.24 -5.55
N SER A 13 14.15 1.25 -6.07
CA SER A 13 14.37 1.18 -7.52
C SER A 13 14.30 -0.25 -8.07
N LEU A 14 14.57 -1.30 -7.30
CA LEU A 14 14.58 -2.67 -7.87
C LEU A 14 13.28 -3.42 -7.63
N SER A 15 12.35 -2.87 -6.84
CA SER A 15 11.23 -3.65 -6.33
C SER A 15 9.98 -2.81 -6.02
N ILE A 16 8.82 -3.37 -6.35
CA ILE A 16 7.50 -2.85 -5.98
C ILE A 16 7.04 -3.33 -4.59
N LYS A 17 7.88 -4.07 -3.86
CA LYS A 17 7.58 -4.58 -2.50
C LYS A 17 7.18 -3.49 -1.50
N PRO A 18 7.82 -2.30 -1.43
CA PRO A 18 7.43 -1.25 -0.47
C PRO A 18 5.96 -0.81 -0.64
N ILE A 19 5.51 -0.73 -1.89
CA ILE A 19 4.15 -0.35 -2.24
C ILE A 19 3.13 -1.39 -1.73
N ARG A 20 3.42 -2.68 -1.90
CA ARG A 20 2.57 -3.75 -1.38
C ARG A 20 2.44 -3.73 0.14
N ILE A 21 3.51 -3.34 0.86
CA ILE A 21 3.49 -3.18 2.32
C ILE A 21 2.50 -2.09 2.72
N ILE A 22 2.54 -0.91 2.06
CA ILE A 22 1.61 0.19 2.34
C ILE A 22 0.15 -0.25 2.09
N THR A 23 -0.07 -1.00 1.02
CA THR A 23 -1.41 -1.52 0.68
C THR A 23 -1.92 -2.48 1.77
N ALA A 24 -1.06 -3.38 2.26
CA ALA A 24 -1.39 -4.30 3.35
C ALA A 24 -1.67 -3.55 4.67
N ILE A 25 -0.89 -2.52 4.97
CA ILE A 25 -1.12 -1.63 6.12
C ILE A 25 -2.47 -0.94 5.98
N GLY A 26 -2.82 -0.41 4.80
CA GLY A 26 -4.09 0.26 4.57
C GLY A 26 -5.30 -0.65 4.80
N VAL A 27 -5.23 -1.91 4.36
CA VAL A 27 -6.26 -2.92 4.64
C VAL A 27 -6.37 -3.20 6.13
N LEU A 28 -5.24 -3.39 6.82
CA LEU A 28 -5.20 -3.63 8.26
C LEU A 28 -5.77 -2.45 9.05
N THR A 29 -5.40 -1.21 8.70
CA THR A 29 -5.93 0.00 9.33
C THR A 29 -7.42 0.18 9.08
N SER A 30 -7.92 -0.15 7.89
CA SER A 30 -9.36 -0.13 7.61
C SER A 30 -10.12 -1.13 8.49
N PHE A 31 -9.58 -2.34 8.69
CA PHE A 31 -10.16 -3.31 9.63
C PHE A 31 -10.22 -2.76 11.07
N PHE A 32 -9.15 -2.14 11.55
CA PHE A 32 -9.14 -1.50 12.87
C PHE A 32 -10.12 -0.31 12.96
N SER A 33 -10.31 0.46 11.89
CA SER A 33 -11.32 1.52 11.86
C SER A 33 -12.73 0.97 12.05
N PHE A 34 -13.08 -0.14 11.40
CA PHE A 34 -14.37 -0.80 11.63
C PHE A 34 -14.54 -1.25 13.09
N ALA A 35 -13.51 -1.84 13.69
CA ALA A 35 -13.53 -2.24 15.10
C ALA A 35 -13.70 -1.03 16.04
N LEU A 36 -13.01 0.09 15.76
CA LEU A 36 -13.15 1.34 16.50
C LEU A 36 -14.56 1.92 16.41
N ILE A 37 -15.19 1.87 15.23
CA ILE A 37 -16.57 2.34 15.06
C ILE A 37 -17.53 1.53 15.94
N ILE A 38 -17.39 0.20 15.98
CA ILE A 38 -18.20 -0.66 16.85
C ILE A 38 -18.02 -0.28 18.32
N TRP A 39 -16.77 -0.09 18.75
CA TRP A 39 -16.46 0.32 20.12
C TRP A 39 -17.03 1.69 20.47
N VAL A 40 -16.91 2.67 19.56
CA VAL A 40 -17.47 4.02 19.73
C VAL A 40 -19.00 3.98 19.85
N LEU A 41 -19.67 3.14 19.06
CA LEU A 41 -21.12 2.95 19.18
C LEU A 41 -21.49 2.37 20.54
N TRP A 42 -20.77 1.35 21.02
CA TRP A 42 -21.00 0.77 22.34
C TRP A 42 -20.76 1.78 23.47
N ALA A 43 -19.70 2.59 23.39
CA ALA A 43 -19.40 3.64 24.36
C ALA A 43 -20.48 4.74 24.39
N LYS A 44 -21.04 5.10 23.23
CA LYS A 44 -22.16 6.05 23.11
C LYS A 44 -23.40 5.54 23.86
N PHE A 45 -23.74 4.25 23.73
CA PHE A 45 -24.89 3.66 24.43
C PHE A 45 -24.66 3.44 25.93
N SER A 46 -23.40 3.33 26.35
CA SER A 46 -23.01 3.17 27.77
C SER A 46 -22.99 4.51 28.54
N ASN A 47 -23.50 5.59 27.94
CA ASN A 47 -23.57 6.94 28.50
C ASN A 47 -22.22 7.53 28.96
N ASN A 48 -21.11 6.96 28.47
CA ASN A 48 -19.73 7.33 28.79
C ASN A 48 -19.10 8.20 27.67
N SER A 49 -19.90 8.97 26.93
CA SER A 49 -19.41 9.74 25.78
C SER A 49 -19.73 11.23 25.90
N VAL A 50 -18.72 12.06 25.67
CA VAL A 50 -18.87 13.51 25.48
C VAL A 50 -19.55 13.78 24.14
N ALA A 51 -20.44 14.79 24.10
CA ALA A 51 -21.14 15.17 22.88
C ALA A 51 -20.17 15.45 21.71
N GLY A 52 -20.49 14.94 20.53
CA GLY A 52 -19.70 15.13 19.30
C GLY A 52 -18.44 14.25 19.18
N TRP A 53 -17.91 13.68 20.27
CA TRP A 53 -16.71 12.85 20.24
C TRP A 53 -16.91 11.58 19.40
N ALA A 54 -18.02 10.89 19.59
CA ALA A 54 -18.32 9.63 18.89
C ALA A 54 -18.41 9.81 17.37
N SER A 55 -19.11 10.84 16.90
CA SER A 55 -19.24 11.14 15.46
C SER A 55 -17.90 11.51 14.84
N THR A 56 -17.07 12.31 15.54
CA THR A 56 -15.77 12.74 15.03
C THR A 56 -14.82 11.56 14.87
N TYR A 57 -14.70 10.70 15.89
CA TYR A 57 -13.85 9.50 15.81
C TYR A 57 -14.34 8.52 14.73
N ALA A 58 -15.65 8.34 14.60
CA ALA A 58 -16.22 7.46 13.58
C ALA A 58 -15.87 7.97 12.17
N ILE A 59 -16.10 9.25 11.87
CA ILE A 59 -15.84 9.83 10.54
C ILE A 59 -14.35 9.86 10.24
N VAL A 60 -13.51 10.32 11.17
CA VAL A 60 -12.06 10.45 10.96
C VAL A 60 -11.43 9.07 10.74
N SER A 61 -11.80 8.06 11.54
CA SER A 61 -11.26 6.71 11.37
C SER A 61 -11.70 6.09 10.05
N LEU A 62 -12.99 6.22 9.67
CA LEU A 62 -13.52 5.70 8.41
C LEU A 62 -12.81 6.33 7.21
N LEU A 63 -12.72 7.67 7.17
CA LEU A 63 -12.05 8.38 6.10
C LEU A 63 -10.55 8.04 6.04
N GLY A 64 -9.87 7.94 7.18
CA GLY A 64 -8.47 7.54 7.23
C GLY A 64 -8.24 6.13 6.66
N GLY A 65 -9.10 5.17 7.00
CA GLY A 65 -9.03 3.81 6.44
C GLY A 65 -9.23 3.80 4.91
N VAL A 66 -10.24 4.50 4.41
CA VAL A 66 -10.53 4.61 2.97
C VAL A 66 -9.39 5.29 2.21
N GLN A 67 -8.80 6.34 2.78
CA GLN A 67 -7.66 7.05 2.18
C GLN A 67 -6.43 6.14 2.05
N LEU A 68 -6.11 5.35 3.08
CA LEU A 68 -4.98 4.42 3.04
C LEU A 68 -5.19 3.29 2.02
N ILE A 69 -6.41 2.75 1.92
CA ILE A 69 -6.74 1.77 0.87
C ILE A 69 -6.54 2.40 -0.51
N SER A 70 -7.07 3.61 -0.71
CA SER A 70 -6.95 4.34 -1.98
C SER A 70 -5.48 4.57 -2.36
N LEU A 71 -4.64 4.96 -1.40
CA LEU A 71 -3.19 5.12 -1.61
C LEU A 71 -2.51 3.79 -1.96
N GLY A 72 -2.92 2.68 -1.34
CA GLY A 72 -2.43 1.34 -1.70
C GLY A 72 -2.75 0.97 -3.14
N VAL A 73 -4.00 1.19 -3.58
CA VAL A 73 -4.42 0.92 -4.96
C VAL A 73 -3.63 1.78 -5.95
N ILE A 74 -3.54 3.09 -5.71
CA ILE A 74 -2.74 4.02 -6.54
C ILE A 74 -1.28 3.56 -6.59
N GLY A 75 -0.73 3.16 -5.45
CA GLY A 75 0.61 2.62 -5.36
C GLY A 75 0.81 1.40 -6.26
N GLU A 76 -0.06 0.40 -6.23
CA GLU A 76 0.07 -0.81 -7.08
C GLU A 76 0.07 -0.45 -8.57
N TYR A 77 -0.75 0.52 -9.00
CA TYR A 77 -0.72 1.04 -10.38
C TYR A 77 0.61 1.72 -10.71
N ILE A 78 1.12 2.58 -9.82
CA ILE A 78 2.44 3.21 -9.98
C ILE A 78 3.55 2.15 -10.06
N GLY A 79 3.46 1.09 -9.26
CA GLY A 79 4.40 -0.03 -9.30
C GLY A 79 4.41 -0.75 -10.65
N LYS A 80 3.25 -0.94 -11.28
CA LYS A 80 3.15 -1.51 -12.64
C LYS A 80 3.75 -0.57 -13.68
N ILE A 81 3.40 0.73 -13.62
CA ILE A 81 3.99 1.75 -14.51
C ILE A 81 5.51 1.76 -14.39
N TYR A 82 6.04 1.65 -13.17
CA TYR A 82 7.47 1.59 -12.92
C TYR A 82 8.14 0.36 -13.55
N LEU A 83 7.49 -0.81 -13.50
CA LEU A 83 8.00 -2.02 -14.15
C LEU A 83 7.96 -1.92 -15.68
N GLU A 84 6.89 -1.32 -16.23
CA GLU A 84 6.73 -1.09 -17.67
C GLU A 84 7.80 -0.12 -18.20
N ALA A 85 7.99 1.01 -17.52
CA ALA A 85 8.99 2.04 -17.88
C ALA A 85 10.43 1.54 -17.82
N LYS A 86 10.69 0.41 -17.13
CA LYS A 86 12.03 -0.18 -17.02
C LYS A 86 12.44 -1.03 -18.23
N GLU A 87 11.51 -1.28 -19.17
CA GLU A 87 11.72 -2.04 -20.42
C GLU A 87 12.58 -3.30 -20.26
N ARG A 88 12.45 -4.00 -19.12
CA ARG A 88 13.30 -5.17 -18.88
C ARG A 88 12.88 -6.30 -19.83
N PRO A 89 13.78 -6.79 -20.70
CA PRO A 89 13.44 -7.87 -21.63
C PRO A 89 12.96 -9.08 -20.85
N ARG A 90 11.83 -9.66 -21.26
CA ARG A 90 11.17 -10.78 -20.57
C ARG A 90 12.04 -12.02 -20.47
N TYR A 91 13.00 -12.17 -21.38
CA TYR A 91 13.96 -13.27 -21.43
C TYR A 91 15.22 -12.81 -22.15
N ILE A 92 16.34 -13.45 -21.83
CA ILE A 92 17.61 -13.32 -22.56
C ILE A 92 17.84 -14.67 -23.23
N ILE A 93 17.99 -14.68 -24.56
CA ILE A 93 18.32 -15.90 -25.30
C ILE A 93 19.80 -16.18 -25.09
N GLY A 94 20.12 -17.29 -24.43
CA GLY A 94 21.50 -17.70 -24.17
C GLY A 94 22.17 -18.36 -25.37
N GLU A 95 21.46 -19.25 -26.05
CA GLU A 95 21.97 -20.01 -27.18
C GLU A 95 20.82 -20.32 -28.15
N ARG A 96 21.08 -20.25 -29.46
CA ARG A 96 20.12 -20.56 -30.52
C ARG A 96 20.60 -21.79 -31.27
N THR A 97 19.67 -22.71 -31.58
CA THR A 97 19.97 -23.98 -32.27
C THR A 97 20.18 -23.79 -33.78
N TYR A 98 19.79 -22.65 -34.35
CA TYR A 98 19.92 -22.32 -35.77
C TYR A 98 20.70 -21.00 -35.94
N ASP A 99 21.62 -20.95 -36.89
CA ASP A 99 22.30 -19.72 -37.32
C ASP A 99 21.42 -18.96 -38.32
N GLU A 100 21.25 -17.64 -38.14
CA GLU A 100 20.43 -16.77 -39.03
C GLU A 100 21.11 -16.47 -40.40
N ASN A 101 22.21 -17.16 -40.73
CA ASN A 101 22.94 -17.00 -42.00
C ASN A 101 22.64 -18.13 -43.00
N GLU A 102 21.37 -18.30 -43.37
CA GLU A 102 20.90 -18.96 -44.61
C GLU A 102 19.88 -18.04 -45.29
#